data_AF-A0A952ULA0-F1
#
_entry.id   AF-A0A952ULA0-F1
#
_cell.length_a   1.000
_cell.length_b   1.000
_cell.length_c   1.000
_cell.angle_alpha   90.00
_cell.angle_beta   90.00
_cell.angle_gamma   90.00
#
_symmetry.space_group_name_H-M   'P 1'
#
loop_
_entity.id
_entity.type
_entity.pdbx_description
1 polymer ?
#
loop_
_entity_poly.entity_id
_entity_poly.type
_entity_poly.pdbx_seq_one_letter_code
_entity_poly.pdbx_strand_id
1 'polypeptide(L)' 'MGPADSLILDAKQAILDEQHRKFQVLQKEGRWTEAMQQFHVTLNCASDVLAESIQLLERVLDARNRRGPSLPDSPDFPQS' A
#
# COMPACT_ATOMS: atom_id res chain seq x y z
N MET A 1 5.77 -0.39 -11.14
CA MET A 1 4.55 -0.81 -10.46
C MET A 1 3.91 -1.90 -11.30
N GLY A 2 3.92 -3.14 -10.82
CA GLY A 2 3.23 -4.22 -11.50
C GLY A 2 1.74 -4.25 -11.08
N PRO A 3 0.82 -4.72 -11.95
CA PRO A 3 -0.59 -4.90 -11.58
C PRO A 3 -0.77 -5.81 -10.35
N ALA A 4 0.13 -6.78 -10.17
CA ALA A 4 0.11 -7.71 -9.04
C ALA A 4 0.44 -7.05 -7.69
N ASP A 5 1.41 -6.12 -7.65
CA ASP A 5 1.77 -5.41 -6.41
C ASP A 5 0.59 -4.56 -5.91
N SER A 6 -0.12 -3.92 -6.84
CA SER A 6 -1.30 -3.10 -6.52
C SER A 6 -2.44 -3.97 -6.00
N LEU A 7 -2.70 -5.11 -6.65
CA LEU A 7 -3.74 -6.06 -6.22
C LEU A 7 -3.48 -6.63 -4.82
N ILE A 8 -2.23 -6.93 -4.49
CA ILE A 8 -1.85 -7.41 -3.15
C ILE A 8 -2.13 -6.32 -2.11
N LEU A 9 -1.78 -5.07 -2.41
CA LEU A 9 -2.02 -3.96 -1.50
C LEU A 9 -3.52 -3.73 -1.26
N ASP A 10 -4.33 -3.77 -2.33
CA ASP A 10 -5.79 -3.65 -2.24
C ASP A 10 -6.40 -4.79 -1.41
N ALA A 11 -5.92 -6.02 -1.58
CA ALA A 11 -6.35 -7.15 -0.79
C ALA A 11 -6.00 -7.00 0.70
N LYS A 12 -4.78 -6.52 1.01
CA LYS A 12 -4.37 -6.26 2.41
C LYS A 12 -5.19 -5.14 3.04
N GLN A 13 -5.53 -4.09 2.29
CA GLN A 13 -6.41 -3.02 2.75
C GLN A 13 -7.82 -3.55 3.07
N ALA A 14 -8.40 -4.36 2.19
CA ALA A 14 -9.72 -4.97 2.43
C ALA A 14 -9.74 -5.86 3.68
N ILE A 15 -8.65 -6.59 3.94
CA ILE A 15 -8.50 -7.38 5.18
C ILE A 15 -8.47 -6.46 6.41
N LEU A 16 -7.68 -5.37 6.36
CA LEU A 16 -7.61 -4.39 7.45
C LEU A 16 -8.99 -3.80 7.77
N ASP A 17 -9.75 -3.42 6.74
CA ASP A 17 -11.09 -2.86 6.90
C ASP A 17 -12.03 -3.84 7.61
N GLU A 18 -11.95 -5.14 7.28
CA GLU A 18 -12.75 -6.17 7.96
C GLU A 18 -12.31 -6.40 9.41
N GLN A 19 -11.00 -6.38 9.72
CA GLN A 19 -10.55 -6.48 11.13
C GLN A 19 -11.03 -5.28 11.95
N HIS A 20 -10.94 -4.08 11.37
CA HIS A 20 -11.45 -2.88 12.01
C HIS A 20 -12.97 -2.96 12.25
N ARG A 21 -13.73 -3.46 11.28
CA ARG A 21 -15.18 -3.70 11.43
C ARG A 21 -15.48 -4.66 12.58
N LYS A 22 -14.75 -5.78 12.68
CA LYS A 22 -14.89 -6.75 13.79
C LYS A 22 -14.60 -6.12 15.15
N PHE A 23 -13.54 -5.32 15.24
CA PHE A 23 -13.22 -4.55 16.43
C PHE A 23 -14.39 -3.63 16.83
N GLN A 24 -14.94 -2.87 15.88
CA GLN A 24 -16.07 -1.97 16.14
C GLN A 24 -17.31 -2.71 16.66
N VAL A 25 -17.61 -3.89 16.13
CA VAL A 25 -18.74 -4.72 16.61
C VAL A 25 -18.49 -5.14 18.06
N LEU A 26 -17.32 -5.70 18.39
CA LEU A 26 -16.99 -6.13 19.75
C LEU A 26 -17.01 -4.97 20.75
N GLN A 27 -16.53 -3.79 20.33
CA GLN A 27 -16.57 -2.57 21.15
C GLN A 27 -18.01 -2.15 21.45
N LYS A 28 -18.89 -2.16 20.44
CA LYS A 28 -20.31 -1.80 20.59
C LYS A 28 -21.06 -2.79 21.48
N GLU A 29 -20.69 -4.06 21.44
CA GLU A 29 -21.24 -5.13 22.30
C GLU A 29 -20.72 -5.06 23.75
N GLY A 30 -19.76 -4.18 24.06
CA GLY A 30 -19.14 -4.08 25.39
C GLY A 30 -18.21 -5.25 25.74
N ARG A 31 -17.81 -6.06 24.74
CA ARG A 31 -16.92 -7.22 24.90
C ARG A 31 -15.46 -6.78 24.92
N TRP A 32 -15.08 -6.01 25.92
CA TRP A 32 -13.82 -5.27 25.96
C TRP A 32 -12.56 -6.14 25.85
N THR A 33 -12.54 -7.32 26.47
CA THR A 33 -11.40 -8.24 26.37
C THR A 33 -11.16 -8.70 24.93
N GLU A 34 -12.23 -9.08 24.23
CA GLU A 34 -12.15 -9.53 22.84
C GLU A 34 -11.91 -8.37 21.88
N ALA A 35 -12.51 -7.21 22.17
CA ALA A 35 -12.24 -5.98 21.43
C ALA A 35 -10.76 -5.60 21.52
N MET A 36 -10.13 -5.71 22.69
CA MET A 36 -8.70 -5.41 22.84
C MET A 36 -7.82 -6.41 22.08
N GLN A 37 -8.17 -7.70 22.11
CA GLN A 37 -7.49 -8.71 21.30
C GLN A 37 -7.62 -8.40 19.81
N GLN A 38 -8.80 -8.03 19.33
CA GLN A 38 -8.99 -7.65 17.93
C GLN A 38 -8.33 -6.34 17.56
N PHE A 39 -8.22 -5.41 18.50
CA PHE A 39 -7.50 -4.16 18.29
C PHE A 39 -6.03 -4.43 17.99
N HIS A 40 -5.37 -5.33 18.72
CA HIS A 40 -4.00 -5.75 18.43
C HIS A 40 -3.86 -6.39 17.04
N VAL A 41 -4.81 -7.24 16.63
CA VAL A 41 -4.83 -7.84 15.28
C VAL A 41 -4.97 -6.75 14.21
N THR A 42 -5.87 -5.80 14.42
CA THR A 42 -6.10 -4.67 13.51
C THR A 42 -4.83 -3.82 13.36
N LEU A 43 -4.14 -3.52 14.46
CA LEU A 43 -2.89 -2.77 14.45
C LEU A 43 -1.77 -3.51 13.71
N ASN A 44 -1.64 -4.83 13.91
CA ASN A 44 -0.65 -5.63 13.18
C ASN A 44 -0.93 -5.61 11.67
N CYS A 45 -2.19 -5.81 11.25
CA CYS A 45 -2.58 -5.70 9.84
C CYS A 45 -2.29 -4.30 9.27
N ALA A 46 -2.57 -3.23 10.02
CA ALA A 46 -2.26 -1.87 9.59
C ALA A 46 -0.75 -1.66 9.40
N SER A 47 0.06 -2.19 10.32
CA SER A 47 1.52 -2.16 10.21
C SER A 47 2.01 -2.89 8.96
N ASP A 48 1.46 -4.06 8.65
CA ASP A 48 1.82 -4.83 7.46
C ASP A 48 1.46 -4.10 6.16
N VAL A 49 0.27 -3.48 6.08
CA VAL A 49 -0.15 -2.67 4.94
C VAL A 49 0.81 -1.49 4.72
N LEU A 50 1.18 -0.80 5.80
CA LEU A 50 2.11 0.34 5.75
C LEU A 50 3.50 -0.09 5.30
N ALA A 51 4.03 -1.18 5.86
CA ALA A 51 5.35 -1.69 5.49
C ALA A 51 5.44 -2.04 4.00
N GLU A 52 4.42 -2.70 3.46
CA GLU A 52 4.35 -3.05 2.04
C GLU A 52 4.19 -1.82 1.14
N SER A 53 3.38 -0.85 1.58
CA SER A 53 3.21 0.42 0.86
C SER A 53 4.53 1.17 0.72
N ILE A 54 5.34 1.20 1.79
CA ILE A 54 6.67 1.83 1.78
C ILE A 54 7.61 1.08 0.84
N GLN A 55 7.70 -0.25 0.96
CA GLN A 55 8.55 -1.07 0.08
C GLN A 55 8.16 -0.94 -1.39
N LEU A 56 6.86 -0.80 -1.68
CA LEU A 56 6.38 -0.56 -3.04
C LEU A 56 6.81 0.81 -3.55
N LEU A 57 6.69 1.84 -2.71
CA LEU A 57 7.10 3.20 -3.05
C LEU A 57 8.60 3.29 -3.34
N GLU A 58 9.43 2.67 -2.50
CA GLU A 58 10.89 2.58 -2.69
C GLU A 58 11.21 1.92 -4.05
N ARG A 59 10.58 0.79 -4.38
CA ARG A 59 10.75 0.12 -5.68
C ARG A 59 10.36 1.00 -6.86
N VAL A 60 9.30 1.80 -6.72
CA VAL A 60 8.86 2.76 -7.77
C VAL A 60 9.88 3.88 -7.95
N LEU A 61 10.40 4.43 -6.85
CA LEU A 61 11.43 5.47 -6.87
C LEU A 61 12.72 4.96 -7.50
N ASP A 62 13.17 3.76 -7.13
CA ASP A 62 14.35 3.12 -7.71
C ASP A 62 14.18 2.88 -9.22
N ALA A 63 13.02 2.37 -9.65
CA ALA A 63 12.72 2.16 -11.05
C ALA A 63 12.72 3.47 -11.85
N ARG A 64 12.25 4.57 -11.26
CA ARG A 64 12.32 5.91 -11.87
C ARG A 64 13.76 6.39 -11.98
N ASN A 65 14.55 6.24 -10.91
CA ASN A 65 15.93 6.71 -10.87
C ASN A 65 16.81 5.96 -11.89
N ARG A 66 16.57 4.65 -12.06
CA ARG A 66 17.24 3.81 -13.07
C ARG A 66 16.86 4.14 -14.52
N ARG A 67 15.70 4.73 -14.78
CA ARG A 67 15.29 5.11 -16.14
C ARG A 67 15.97 6.38 -16.67
N GLY A 68 16.64 7.16 -15.80
CA GLY A 68 17.33 8.39 -16.17
C GLY A 68 16.40 9.48 -16.75
N PRO A 69 16.86 10.74 -16.87
CA PRO A 69 16.18 11.70 -17.72
C PRO A 69 16.29 11.17 -19.16
N SER A 70 15.17 10.81 -19.77
CA SER A 70 15.09 10.60 -21.22
C SER A 70 15.67 11.84 -21.90
N LEU A 71 16.78 11.66 -22.62
CA LEU A 71 17.34 12.70 -23.49
C LEU A 71 16.19 13.25 -24.35
N PRO A 72 16.01 14.58 -24.45
CA PRO A 72 15.14 15.11 -25.49
C PRO A 72 15.74 14.68 -26.83
N ASP A 73 14.94 14.03 -27.67
CA ASP A 73 15.27 13.79 -29.07
C ASP A 73 15.76 15.11 -29.66
N SER A 74 17.02 15.13 -30.13
CA SER A 74 17.60 16.31 -30.76
C SER A 74 16.76 16.71 -31.99
N PRO A 75 16.63 18.02 -32.26
CA PRO A 75 15.70 18.54 -33.24
C PRO A 75 16.12 18.10 -34.64
N ASP A 76 15.16 17.60 -35.41
CA ASP A 76 15.26 17.51 -36.87
C ASP A 76 15.63 18.90 -37.42
N PHE A 77 16.86 19.04 -37.91
CA PHE A 77 17.24 20.14 -38.78
C PHE A 77 16.67 19.85 -40.18
N PRO A 78 15.77 20.67 -40.73
CA PRO A 78 15.48 20.58 -42.15
C PRO A 78 16.66 21.20 -42.91
N GLN A 79 17.41 20.35 -43.62
CA GLN A 79 18.17 20.80 -44.79
C GLN A 79 17.18 21.12 -45.90
N SER A 80 17.00 22.39 -46.24
CA SER A 80 16.85 22.95 -47.61
C SER A 80 16.53 24.44 -47.55
#